data_AF-A0A3M1R0P2-F1
#
_entry.id   AF-A0A3M1R0P2-F1
#
_cell.length_a   1.000
_cell.length_b   1.000
_cell.length_c   1.000
_cell.angle_alpha   90.00
_cell.angle_beta   90.00
_cell.angle_gamma   90.00
#
_symmetry.space_group_name_H-M   'P 1'
#
loop_
_entity.id
_entity.type
_entity.pdbx_description
1 polymer ?
#
loop_
_entity_poly.entity_id
_entity_poly.type
_entity_poly.pdbx_seq_one_letter_code
_entity_poly.pdbx_strand_id
1 'polypeptide(L)'
;MKMLDRLWQGCGHCDGAAHCPYARELGADAQKPKTGVAALPIPLTAGVVFLLPLVCGIVGGWAVQDRLQPPSNVAGWWQAGGAAAGIAVGVVIARVLLFVIVRLRSCERRGET
;
A
#
# COMPACT_ATOMS: atom_id res chain seq x y z
N MET A 1 -18.32 26.87 -24.33
CA MET A 1 -17.54 26.33 -23.18
C MET A 1 -18.38 25.73 -22.05
N LYS A 2 -19.67 26.08 -21.86
CA LYS A 2 -20.51 25.54 -20.76
C LYS A 2 -20.97 24.08 -20.86
N MET A 3 -20.89 23.44 -22.04
CA MET A 3 -21.38 22.05 -22.22
C MET A 3 -20.39 20.99 -21.74
N LEU A 4 -19.08 21.25 -21.81
CA LEU A 4 -18.05 20.29 -21.38
C LEU A 4 -17.98 20.18 -19.84
N ASP A 5 -18.19 21.28 -19.11
CA ASP A 5 -18.25 21.25 -17.64
C ASP A 5 -19.44 20.41 -17.12
N ARG A 6 -20.56 20.37 -17.86
CA ARG A 6 -21.75 19.57 -17.49
C ARG A 6 -21.50 18.06 -17.57
N LEU A 7 -20.61 17.61 -18.46
CA LEU A 7 -20.26 16.20 -18.63
C LEU A 7 -19.25 15.72 -17.57
N TRP A 8 -18.45 16.61 -17.02
CA TRP A 8 -17.40 16.27 -16.05
C TRP A 8 -17.87 16.30 -14.59
N GLN A 9 -18.94 17.05 -14.26
CA GLN A 9 -19.42 17.22 -12.88
C GLN A 9 -20.82 16.65 -12.61
N GLY A 10 -21.43 15.94 -13.56
CA GLY A 10 -22.74 15.30 -13.38
C GLY A 10 -23.00 14.22 -14.42
N CYS A 11 -23.90 13.28 -14.12
CA CYS A 11 -24.25 12.15 -14.98
C CYS A 11 -25.01 12.52 -16.28
N GLY A 12 -24.93 13.79 -16.74
CA GLY A 12 -25.66 14.31 -17.90
C GLY A 12 -27.19 14.41 -17.70
N HIS A 13 -27.73 13.84 -16.62
CA HIS A 13 -29.17 13.74 -16.36
C HIS A 13 -29.71 14.88 -15.48
N CYS A 14 -28.83 15.64 -14.82
CA CYS A 14 -29.22 16.70 -13.88
C CYS A 14 -28.66 18.05 -14.35
N ASP A 15 -29.47 19.11 -14.22
CA ASP A 15 -29.15 20.49 -14.67
C ASP A 15 -28.16 21.19 -13.71
N GLY A 16 -26.98 20.57 -13.54
CA GLY A 16 -25.89 21.04 -12.71
C GLY A 16 -25.64 20.20 -11.45
N ALA A 17 -24.40 20.24 -10.96
CA ALA A 17 -23.89 19.43 -9.85
C ALA A 17 -24.63 19.69 -8.52
N ALA A 18 -25.22 20.88 -8.34
CA ALA A 18 -25.86 21.30 -7.09
C ALA A 18 -27.06 20.43 -6.67
N HIS A 19 -27.71 19.75 -7.61
CA HIS A 19 -28.91 18.93 -7.36
C HIS A 19 -28.73 17.46 -7.78
N CYS A 20 -27.52 17.03 -8.12
CA CYS A 20 -27.28 15.63 -8.49
C CYS A 20 -27.05 14.79 -7.22
N PRO A 21 -27.98 13.89 -6.83
CA PRO A 21 -27.80 13.04 -5.66
C PRO A 21 -26.53 12.19 -5.79
N TYR A 22 -26.18 11.77 -7.01
CA TYR A 22 -24.97 11.01 -7.30
C TYR A 22 -23.68 11.81 -7.09
N ALA A 23 -23.64 13.09 -7.45
CA ALA A 23 -22.49 13.96 -7.20
C ALA A 23 -22.33 14.30 -5.72
N ARG A 24 -23.45 14.42 -4.99
CA ARG A 24 -23.46 14.62 -3.54
C ARG A 24 -22.96 13.39 -2.78
N GLU A 25 -23.33 12.19 -3.23
CA GLU A 25 -22.81 10.93 -2.70
C GLU A 25 -21.33 10.73 -3.04
N LEU A 26 -20.90 11.00 -4.29
CA LEU A 26 -19.48 10.96 -4.66
C LEU A 26 -18.63 11.95 -3.86
N GLY A 27 -19.13 13.17 -3.62
CA GLY A 27 -18.43 14.18 -2.82
C GLY A 27 -18.34 13.82 -1.34
N ALA A 28 -19.35 13.13 -0.80
CA ALA A 28 -19.36 12.64 0.58
C ALA A 28 -18.42 11.44 0.78
N ASP A 29 -18.30 10.57 -0.23
CA ASP A 29 -17.38 9.42 -0.19
C ASP A 29 -15.93 9.81 -0.56
N ALA A 30 -15.72 10.86 -1.36
CA ALA A 30 -14.39 11.37 -1.70
C ALA A 30 -13.63 11.94 -0.48
N GLN A 31 -14.33 12.38 0.57
CA GLN A 31 -13.71 12.92 1.78
C GLN A 31 -13.30 11.86 2.80
N LYS A 32 -13.77 10.62 2.68
CA LYS A 32 -13.30 9.52 3.52
C LYS A 32 -12.15 8.83 2.81
N PRO A 33 -10.92 8.85 3.35
CA PRO A 33 -9.81 8.13 2.72
C PRO A 33 -10.23 6.67 2.58
N LYS A 34 -10.21 6.13 1.36
CA LYS A 34 -10.48 4.71 1.14
C LYS A 34 -9.51 3.93 2.00
N THR A 35 -10.02 3.33 3.06
CA THR A 35 -9.24 2.57 4.03
C THR A 35 -8.97 1.19 3.44
N GLY A 36 -7.70 0.84 3.26
CA GLY A 36 -7.28 -0.50 2.86
C GLY A 36 -7.31 -1.48 4.03
N VAL A 37 -6.63 -2.62 3.86
CA VAL A 37 -6.40 -3.61 4.93
C VAL A 37 -5.79 -2.91 6.15
N ALA A 38 -6.26 -3.26 7.36
CA ALA A 38 -5.91 -2.61 8.65
C ALA A 38 -6.43 -1.18 8.86
N ALA A 39 -7.41 -0.75 8.06
CA ALA A 39 -7.95 0.62 8.06
C ALA A 39 -6.89 1.70 7.75
N LEU A 40 -5.75 1.31 7.18
CA LEU A 40 -4.69 2.23 6.80
C LEU A 40 -5.02 2.91 5.46
N PRO A 41 -4.52 4.13 5.20
CA PRO A 41 -4.55 4.68 3.86
C PRO A 41 -3.88 3.71 2.89
N ILE A 42 -4.50 3.47 1.73
CA ILE A 42 -3.98 2.61 0.66
C ILE A 42 -2.47 2.79 0.38
N PRO A 43 -1.89 4.01 0.29
CA PRO A 43 -0.45 4.16 0.03
C PRO A 43 0.43 3.60 1.15
N LEU A 44 -0.01 3.66 2.41
CA LEU A 44 0.71 3.08 3.54
C LEU A 44 0.67 1.55 3.51
N THR A 45 -0.48 0.96 3.17
CA THR A 45 -0.58 -0.49 2.98
C THR A 45 0.31 -0.95 1.82
N ALA A 46 0.34 -0.21 0.71
CA ALA A 46 1.22 -0.50 -0.42
C ALA A 46 2.71 -0.41 -0.04
N GLY A 47 3.09 0.59 0.76
CA GLY A 47 4.45 0.70 1.27
C GLY A 47 4.88 -0.51 2.12
N VAL A 48 4.02 -0.94 3.04
CA VAL A 48 4.33 -2.09 3.91
C VAL A 48 4.36 -3.41 3.14
N VAL A 49 3.45 -3.63 2.19
CA VAL A 49 3.33 -4.92 1.49
C VAL A 49 4.30 -5.03 0.31
N PHE A 50 4.72 -3.92 -0.29
CA PHE A 50 5.53 -3.93 -1.50
C PHE A 50 6.93 -3.34 -1.30
N LEU A 51 7.03 -2.13 -0.74
CA LEU A 51 8.32 -1.46 -0.59
C LEU A 51 9.18 -2.12 0.48
N LEU A 52 8.58 -2.54 1.61
CA LEU A 52 9.35 -3.17 2.67
C LEU A 52 9.99 -4.50 2.23
N PRO A 53 9.28 -5.46 1.62
CA PRO A 53 9.93 -6.68 1.11
C PRO A 53 10.97 -6.40 0.03
N LEU A 54 10.73 -5.42 -0.84
CA LEU A 54 11.68 -5.04 -1.89
C LEU A 54 12.99 -4.52 -1.29
N VAL A 55 12.92 -3.60 -0.31
CA VAL A 55 14.09 -3.07 0.38
C VAL A 55 14.83 -4.19 1.11
N CYS A 56 14.12 -5.08 1.81
CA CYS A 56 14.75 -6.22 2.46
C CYS A 56 15.45 -7.15 1.46
N GLY A 57 14.88 -7.34 0.27
CA GLY A 57 15.53 -8.07 -0.83
C GLY A 57 16.84 -7.42 -1.29
N ILE A 58 16.82 -6.12 -1.56
CA ILE A 58 18.02 -5.38 -1.98
C ILE A 58 19.12 -5.49 -0.92
N VAL A 59 18.77 -5.25 0.35
CA VAL A 59 19.71 -5.35 1.48
C VAL A 59 20.21 -6.79 1.65
N GLY A 60 19.35 -7.80 1.49
CA GLY A 60 19.73 -9.21 1.59
C GLY A 60 20.72 -9.63 0.51
N GLY A 61 20.48 -9.23 -0.74
CA GLY A 61 21.41 -9.48 -1.84
C GLY A 61 22.76 -8.80 -1.64
N TRP A 62 22.75 -7.53 -1.22
CA TRP A 62 23.97 -6.79 -0.89
C TRP A 62 24.75 -7.42 0.27
N ALA A 63 24.07 -7.76 1.36
CA ALA A 63 24.69 -8.35 2.55
C ALA A 63 25.34 -9.71 2.24
N VAL A 64 24.71 -10.54 1.40
CA VAL A 64 25.31 -11.81 0.99
C VAL A 64 26.57 -11.59 0.16
N GLN A 65 26.56 -10.62 -0.76
CA GLN A 65 27.74 -10.29 -1.56
C GLN A 65 28.88 -9.73 -0.71
N ASP A 66 28.58 -8.84 0.25
CA ASP A 66 29.55 -8.22 1.16
C ASP A 66 30.17 -9.23 2.13
N ARG A 67 29.35 -10.14 2.69
CA ARG A 67 29.79 -11.07 3.74
C ARG A 67 30.43 -12.35 3.23
N LEU A 68 29.93 -12.91 2.13
CA LEU A 68 30.44 -14.19 1.62
C LEU A 68 31.52 -14.03 0.56
N GLN A 69 31.65 -12.84 -0.05
CA GLN A 69 32.61 -12.53 -1.13
C GLN A 69 32.74 -13.69 -2.15
N PRO A 70 31.62 -14.18 -2.70
CA PRO A 70 31.62 -15.36 -3.55
C PRO A 70 32.45 -15.13 -4.82
N PRO A 71 33.08 -16.18 -5.37
CA PRO A 71 33.82 -16.06 -6.62
C PRO A 71 32.88 -15.61 -7.77
N SER A 72 33.44 -14.86 -8.73
CA SER A 72 32.67 -14.10 -9.74
C SER A 72 31.76 -14.98 -10.61
N ASN A 73 32.11 -16.25 -10.80
CA ASN A 73 31.32 -17.22 -11.56
C ASN A 73 30.01 -17.64 -10.87
N VAL A 74 29.91 -17.48 -9.55
CA VAL A 74 28.71 -17.82 -8.75
C VAL A 74 28.16 -16.65 -7.94
N ALA A 75 28.80 -15.48 -7.99
CA ALA A 75 28.39 -14.29 -7.27
C ALA A 75 26.93 -13.90 -7.56
N GLY A 76 26.50 -13.98 -8.82
CA GLY A 76 25.11 -13.71 -9.19
C GLY A 76 24.10 -14.65 -8.52
N TRP A 77 24.43 -15.93 -8.34
CA TRP A 77 23.56 -16.90 -7.67
C TRP A 77 23.44 -16.62 -6.17
N TRP A 78 24.54 -16.29 -5.53
CA TRP A 78 24.55 -15.91 -4.11
C TRP A 78 23.80 -14.61 -3.87
N GLN A 79 24.00 -13.60 -4.73
CA GLN A 79 23.27 -12.34 -4.64
C GLN A 79 21.75 -12.55 -4.86
N ALA A 80 21.37 -13.37 -5.83
CA ALA A 80 19.96 -13.72 -6.06
C ALA A 80 19.37 -14.49 -4.87
N GLY A 81 20.12 -15.44 -4.29
CA GLY A 81 19.73 -16.17 -3.09
C GLY A 81 19.54 -15.25 -1.88
N GLY A 82 20.47 -14.31 -1.67
CA GLY A 82 20.38 -13.29 -0.63
C GLY A 82 19.17 -12.38 -0.82
N ALA A 83 18.88 -11.99 -2.06
CA ALA A 83 17.70 -11.19 -2.37
C ALA A 83 16.39 -11.93 -2.12
N ALA A 84 16.30 -13.20 -2.52
CA ALA A 84 15.13 -14.03 -2.26
C ALA A 84 14.89 -14.24 -0.75
N ALA A 85 15.96 -14.52 0.01
CA ALA A 85 15.88 -14.63 1.46
C ALA A 85 15.45 -13.30 2.11
N GLY A 86 16.01 -12.18 1.65
CA GLY A 86 15.65 -10.84 2.10
C GLY A 86 14.16 -10.52 1.85
N ILE A 87 13.64 -10.83 0.67
CA ILE A 87 12.21 -10.66 0.36
C ILE A 87 11.35 -11.50 1.30
N ALA A 88 11.68 -12.77 1.50
CA ALA A 88 10.92 -13.67 2.37
C ALA A 88 10.84 -13.11 3.81
N VAL A 89 11.98 -12.65 4.36
CA VAL A 89 12.03 -12.00 5.67
C VAL A 89 11.17 -10.73 5.68
N GLY A 90 11.29 -9.88 4.67
CA GLY A 90 10.51 -8.65 4.56
C GLY A 90 9.01 -8.89 4.49
N VAL A 91 8.56 -9.94 3.81
CA VAL A 91 7.13 -10.36 3.77
C VAL A 91 6.64 -10.78 5.15
N VAL A 92 7.44 -11.54 5.91
CA VAL A 92 7.09 -11.94 7.28
C VAL A 92 6.97 -10.71 8.19
N ILE A 93 7.93 -9.78 8.11
CA ILE A 93 7.90 -8.53 8.89
C ILE A 93 6.67 -7.71 8.52
N ALA A 94 6.39 -7.52 7.23
CA ALA A 94 5.21 -6.80 6.74
C ALA A 94 3.91 -7.40 7.30
N ARG A 95 3.80 -8.73 7.29
CA ARG A 95 2.63 -9.45 7.82
C ARG A 95 2.48 -9.24 9.32
N VAL A 96 3.57 -9.31 10.10
CA VAL A 96 3.54 -9.07 11.54
C VAL A 96 3.15 -7.62 11.84
N LEU A 97 3.72 -6.64 11.12
CA LEU A 97 3.38 -5.23 11.27
C LEU A 97 1.89 -4.98 11.01
N LEU A 98 1.35 -5.49 9.91
CA LEU A 98 -0.08 -5.34 9.61
C LEU A 98 -0.94 -5.99 10.70
N PHE A 99 -0.57 -7.18 11.17
CA PHE A 99 -1.31 -7.85 12.25
C PHE A 99 -1.30 -7.03 13.55
N VAL A 100 -0.15 -6.50 13.95
CA VAL A 100 -0.03 -5.65 15.16
C VAL A 100 -0.87 -4.39 15.01
N ILE A 101 -0.82 -3.72 13.85
CA ILE A 101 -1.60 -2.49 13.59
C ILE A 101 -3.10 -2.79 13.64
N VAL A 102 -3.56 -3.88 13.02
CA VAL A 102 -4.96 -4.33 13.10
C VAL A 102 -5.37 -4.55 14.55
N ARG A 103 -4.54 -5.25 15.33
CA ARG A 103 -4.84 -5.59 16.72
C ARG A 103 -4.90 -4.36 17.62
N LEU A 104 -3.97 -3.42 17.48
CA LEU A 104 -3.96 -2.19 18.26
C LEU A 104 -5.23 -1.36 18.00
N ARG A 105 -5.61 -1.22 16.72
CA ARG A 105 -6.81 -0.47 16.34
C ARG A 105 -8.11 -1.15 16.76
N SER A 106 -8.17 -2.48 16.78
CA SER A 106 -9.35 -3.20 17.25
C SER A 106 -9.51 -3.13 18.78
N CYS A 107 -8.41 -3.02 19.53
CA CYS A 107 -8.44 -2.74 20.96
C CYS A 107 -8.88 -1.30 21.25
N GLU A 108 -8.38 -0.32 20.49
CA GLU A 108 -8.74 1.10 20.64
C GLU A 108 -10.25 1.32 20.45
N ARG A 109 -10.85 0.74 19.39
CA ARG A 109 -12.31 0.80 19.16
C ARG A 109 -13.16 0.12 20.24
N ARG A 110 -12.60 -0.81 21.02
CA ARG A 110 -13.34 -1.47 22.12
C ARG A 110 -13.29 -0.66 23.42
N GLY A 111 -12.38 0.30 23.56
CA GLY A 111 -12.33 1.21 24.70
C GLY A 111 -13.27 2.41 24.58
N GLU A 112 -13.80 2.66 23.37
CA GLU A 112 -14.71 3.77 23.05
C GLU A 112 -16.21 3.39 23.08
N THR A 113 -16.55 2.13 23.33
CA THR A 113 -17.94 1.63 23.51
C THR A 113 -18.24 1.35 24.97
#